data_AF-A0A944S6N1-F1
#
_entry.id   AF-A0A944S6N1-F1
#
_cell.length_a   1.000
_cell.length_b   1.000
_cell.length_c   1.000
_cell.angle_alpha   90.00
_cell.angle_beta   90.00
_cell.angle_gamma   90.00
#
_symmetry.space_group_name_H-M   'P 1'
#
loop_
_entity.id
_entity.type
_entity.pdbx_description
1 polymer ?
#
loop_
_entity_poly.entity_id
_entity_poly.type
_entity_poly.pdbx_seq_one_letter_code
_entity_poly.pdbx_strand_id
1 'polypeptide(L)'
;MTENNTTINEQNSTGMPEISTKLKMIGIAAGAGMGLFMFSMGVNMSQMTGAVVKMGDNVESMAKDMRDMRVRMSTMAESMAEGQAGMSKDFTKVRVGMEAMAGNMDSMSNDMHQLNLNIGGMSSKINGMSTNIGSMSSAITGMSSDISQMNGSMATMNHNMGSMAYDINKFTKPEKLMMPFMN
;
A
#
# COMPACT_ATOMS: atom_id res chain seq x y z
N MET A 1 26.78 -86.98 10.88
CA MET A 1 28.06 -87.72 10.98
C MET A 1 29.18 -86.69 11.01
N THR A 2 29.98 -86.56 12.07
CA THR A 2 29.98 -87.28 13.35
C THR A 2 30.63 -86.39 14.41
N GLU A 3 30.21 -86.52 15.67
CA GLU A 3 30.93 -85.97 16.83
C GLU A 3 32.32 -86.62 17.00
N ASN A 4 33.22 -85.94 17.73
CA ASN A 4 34.34 -86.49 18.53
C ASN A 4 35.22 -85.28 18.95
N ASN A 5 35.56 -84.95 20.21
CA ASN A 5 35.62 -85.69 21.49
C ASN A 5 36.35 -87.05 21.33
N THR A 6 37.47 -87.42 21.93
CA THR A 6 38.21 -87.03 23.15
C THR A 6 39.73 -86.95 22.79
N THR A 7 40.73 -86.75 23.67
CA THR A 7 40.80 -86.77 25.15
C THR A 7 41.85 -85.78 25.67
N ILE A 8 41.70 -85.36 26.92
CA ILE A 8 42.83 -85.02 27.83
C ILE A 8 43.78 -86.21 28.01
N ASN A 9 45.08 -85.97 28.20
CA ASN A 9 45.87 -86.83 29.09
C ASN A 9 47.09 -86.10 29.67
N GLU A 10 47.20 -86.12 30.99
CA GLU A 10 48.36 -85.62 31.72
C GLU A 10 49.50 -86.64 31.68
N GLN A 11 50.73 -86.17 31.53
CA GLN A 11 51.93 -86.92 31.90
C GLN A 11 52.84 -86.01 32.74
N ASN A 12 52.61 -86.04 34.04
CA ASN A 12 53.57 -85.56 35.02
C ASN A 12 54.77 -86.52 35.05
N SER A 13 55.97 -86.05 34.72
CA SER A 13 57.20 -86.77 35.04
C SER A 13 58.27 -85.81 35.53
N THR A 14 58.37 -85.78 36.84
CA THR A 14 59.49 -85.28 37.64
C THR A 14 60.87 -85.46 36.98
N GLY A 15 61.52 -84.33 36.74
CA GLY A 15 62.97 -84.22 36.68
C GLY A 15 63.33 -82.81 37.12
N MET A 16 63.83 -82.64 38.34
CA MET A 16 64.36 -81.34 38.77
C MET A 16 65.77 -81.20 38.18
N PRO A 17 66.02 -80.28 37.24
CA PRO A 17 67.38 -79.84 36.98
C PRO A 17 67.78 -78.94 38.15
N GLU A 18 69.03 -79.03 38.58
CA GLU A 18 69.54 -78.20 39.67
C GLU A 18 69.18 -76.72 39.50
N ILE A 19 68.84 -76.06 40.60
CA ILE A 19 68.55 -74.62 40.66
C ILE A 19 69.88 -73.85 40.53
N SER A 20 70.48 -73.95 39.35
CA SER A 20 71.65 -73.18 38.96
C SER A 20 71.34 -71.71 39.15
N THR A 21 72.28 -70.99 39.77
CA THR A 21 72.14 -69.61 40.28
C THR A 21 71.63 -68.59 39.23
N LYS A 22 71.64 -68.95 37.94
CA LYS A 22 71.02 -68.17 36.86
C LYS A 22 69.48 -68.16 36.87
N LEU A 23 68.79 -69.11 37.50
CA LEU A 23 67.32 -69.15 37.50
C LEU A 23 66.69 -67.98 38.28
N LYS A 24 67.41 -67.42 39.27
CA LYS A 24 67.01 -66.17 39.95
C LYS A 24 67.01 -64.94 39.02
N MET A 25 67.71 -64.96 37.89
CA MET A 25 67.67 -63.90 36.87
C MET A 25 66.56 -64.10 35.83
N ILE A 26 66.24 -65.34 35.46
CA ILE A 26 65.23 -65.61 34.41
C ILE A 26 63.80 -65.40 34.93
N GLY A 27 63.53 -65.73 36.20
CA GLY A 27 62.24 -65.39 36.85
C GLY A 27 61.98 -63.87 36.88
N ILE A 28 63.03 -63.05 37.01
CA ILE A 28 62.94 -61.59 36.95
C ILE A 28 62.68 -61.12 35.50
N ALA A 29 63.34 -61.71 34.50
CA ALA A 29 63.17 -61.30 33.10
C ALA A 29 61.75 -61.56 32.55
N ALA A 30 61.17 -62.75 32.80
CA ALA A 30 59.81 -63.07 32.36
C ALA A 30 58.74 -62.25 33.10
N GLY A 31 58.91 -62.04 34.40
CA GLY A 31 58.02 -61.19 35.20
C GLY A 31 58.12 -59.71 34.83
N ALA A 32 59.32 -59.20 34.53
CA ALA A 32 59.52 -57.82 34.11
C ALA A 32 58.87 -57.52 32.75
N GLY A 33 59.00 -58.43 31.77
CA GLY A 33 58.37 -58.27 30.46
C GLY A 33 56.83 -58.19 30.55
N MET A 34 56.21 -59.13 31.28
CA MET A 34 54.75 -59.12 31.48
C MET A 34 54.30 -57.95 32.36
N GLY A 35 55.05 -57.57 33.40
CA GLY A 35 54.75 -56.42 34.24
C GLY A 35 54.77 -55.09 33.47
N LEU A 36 55.77 -54.89 32.59
CA LEU A 36 55.84 -53.73 31.70
C LEU A 36 54.69 -53.71 30.69
N PHE A 37 54.29 -54.88 30.16
CA PHE A 37 53.13 -54.99 29.25
C PHE A 37 51.82 -54.65 29.96
N MET A 38 51.57 -55.20 31.16
CA MET A 38 50.37 -54.89 31.96
C MET A 38 50.35 -53.42 32.41
N PHE A 39 51.49 -52.84 32.78
CA PHE A 39 51.61 -51.41 33.06
C PHE A 39 51.28 -50.55 31.83
N SER A 40 51.80 -50.92 30.65
CA SER A 40 51.47 -50.24 29.39
C SER A 40 49.98 -50.33 29.05
N MET A 41 49.34 -51.50 29.23
CA MET A 41 47.89 -51.64 29.06
C MET A 41 47.10 -50.80 30.06
N GLY A 42 47.54 -50.71 31.33
CA GLY A 42 46.93 -49.86 32.34
C GLY A 42 46.99 -48.36 31.98
N VAL A 43 48.13 -47.89 31.47
CA VAL A 43 48.29 -46.50 30.99
C VAL A 43 47.43 -46.24 29.75
N ASN A 44 47.30 -47.19 28.83
CA ASN A 44 46.40 -47.06 27.67
C ASN A 44 44.92 -47.04 28.09
N MET A 45 44.51 -47.89 29.04
CA MET A 45 43.15 -47.89 29.57
C MET A 45 42.82 -46.60 30.34
N SER A 46 43.79 -46.03 31.05
CA SER A 46 43.67 -44.70 31.69
C SER A 46 43.44 -43.58 30.66
N GLN A 47 44.21 -43.56 29.56
CA GLN A 47 44.00 -42.60 28.46
C GLN A 47 42.63 -42.77 27.79
N MET A 48 42.18 -44.01 27.56
CA MET A 48 40.86 -44.28 26.99
C MET A 48 39.74 -43.87 27.95
N THR A 49 39.91 -44.09 29.26
CA THR A 49 38.98 -43.60 30.30
C THR A 49 38.86 -42.07 30.26
N GLY A 50 40.00 -41.36 30.18
CA GLY A 50 40.01 -39.89 30.04
C GLY A 50 39.37 -39.39 28.74
N ALA A 51 39.46 -40.14 27.63
CA ALA A 51 38.76 -39.83 26.39
C ALA A 51 37.25 -40.04 26.51
N VAL A 52 36.80 -41.10 27.20
CA VAL A 52 35.38 -41.36 27.47
C VAL A 52 34.78 -40.30 28.40
N VAL A 53 35.52 -39.83 29.41
CA VAL A 53 35.08 -38.70 30.26
C VAL A 53 34.86 -37.43 29.42
N LYS A 54 35.83 -37.05 28.58
CA LYS A 54 35.69 -35.91 27.65
C LYS A 54 34.53 -36.08 26.66
N MET A 55 34.24 -37.31 26.24
CA MET A 55 33.07 -37.59 25.41
C MET A 55 31.76 -37.38 26.20
N GLY A 56 31.74 -37.68 27.50
CA GLY A 56 30.66 -37.29 28.42
C GLY A 56 30.46 -35.78 28.46
N ASP A 57 31.52 -35.00 28.70
CA ASP A 57 31.48 -33.53 28.72
C ASP A 57 30.98 -32.94 27.39
N ASN A 58 31.40 -33.53 26.26
CA ASN A 58 30.93 -33.14 24.92
C ASN A 58 29.43 -33.46 24.73
N VAL A 59 28.96 -34.64 25.18
CA VAL A 59 27.54 -35.03 25.10
C VAL A 59 26.67 -34.14 25.99
N GLU A 60 27.15 -33.75 27.18
CA GLU A 60 26.45 -32.80 28.04
C GLU A 60 26.39 -31.40 27.42
N SER A 61 27.47 -30.96 26.77
CA SER A 61 27.51 -29.70 26.00
C SER A 61 26.51 -29.74 24.84
N MET A 62 26.50 -30.81 24.04
CA MET A 62 25.50 -31.01 22.98
C MET A 62 24.06 -31.05 23.52
N ALA A 63 23.83 -31.64 24.68
CA ALA A 63 22.52 -31.65 25.33
C ALA A 63 22.10 -30.24 25.78
N LYS A 64 23.04 -29.37 26.16
CA LYS A 64 22.79 -27.95 26.41
C LYS A 64 22.47 -27.19 25.11
N ASP A 65 23.28 -27.36 24.07
CA ASP A 65 23.05 -26.72 22.77
C ASP A 65 21.69 -27.09 22.16
N MET A 66 21.25 -28.34 22.29
CA MET A 66 19.91 -28.76 21.87
C MET A 66 18.78 -28.16 22.70
N ARG A 67 18.99 -27.91 24.01
CA ARG A 67 18.01 -27.17 24.84
C ARG A 67 17.94 -25.71 24.41
N ASP A 68 19.08 -25.06 24.23
CA ASP A 68 19.16 -23.65 23.81
C ASP A 68 18.58 -23.45 22.40
N MET A 69 18.82 -24.39 21.48
CA MET A 69 18.21 -24.41 20.15
C MET A 69 16.69 -24.55 20.22
N ARG A 70 16.16 -25.43 21.08
CA ARG A 70 14.71 -25.57 21.30
C ARG A 70 14.08 -24.27 21.81
N VAL A 71 14.74 -23.58 22.74
CA VAL A 71 14.28 -22.26 23.24
C VAL A 71 14.27 -21.24 22.10
N ARG A 72 15.37 -21.13 21.33
CA ARG A 72 15.45 -20.21 20.17
C ARG A 72 14.36 -20.49 19.13
N MET A 73 14.08 -21.76 18.84
CA MET A 73 12.99 -22.17 17.94
C MET A 73 11.61 -21.78 18.50
N SER A 74 11.39 -21.91 19.80
CA SER A 74 10.15 -21.48 20.46
C SER A 74 9.95 -19.97 20.35
N THR A 75 10.97 -19.17 20.68
CA THR A 75 10.93 -17.70 20.55
C THR A 75 10.77 -17.26 19.10
N MET A 76 11.37 -17.96 18.15
CA MET A 76 11.18 -17.69 16.72
C MET A 76 9.74 -17.97 16.29
N ALA A 77 9.14 -19.08 16.72
CA ALA A 77 7.75 -19.41 16.42
C ALA A 77 6.76 -18.39 17.02
N GLU A 78 7.02 -17.95 18.25
CA GLU A 78 6.26 -16.88 18.92
C GLU A 78 6.36 -15.55 18.17
N SER A 79 7.58 -15.09 17.87
CA SER A 79 7.82 -13.86 17.10
C SER A 79 7.22 -13.91 15.69
N MET A 80 7.24 -15.07 15.03
CA MET A 80 6.56 -15.26 13.74
C MET A 80 5.03 -15.17 13.87
N ALA A 81 4.44 -15.75 14.92
CA ALA A 81 3.01 -15.67 15.17
C ALA A 81 2.56 -14.24 15.49
N GLU A 82 3.33 -13.50 16.31
CA GLU A 82 3.10 -12.08 16.58
C GLU A 82 3.22 -11.24 15.31
N GLY A 83 4.25 -11.47 14.50
CA GLY A 83 4.44 -10.79 13.21
C GLY A 83 3.30 -11.04 12.23
N GLN A 84 2.79 -12.27 12.16
CA GLN A 84 1.61 -12.62 11.37
C GLN A 84 0.33 -11.94 11.89
N ALA A 85 0.14 -11.88 13.21
CA ALA A 85 -1.01 -11.19 13.82
C ALA A 85 -0.97 -9.67 13.58
N GLY A 86 0.20 -9.05 13.72
CA GLY A 86 0.43 -7.64 13.41
C GLY A 86 0.16 -7.33 11.94
N MET A 87 0.74 -8.11 11.03
CA MET A 87 0.53 -7.98 9.58
C MET A 87 -0.94 -8.17 9.19
N SER A 88 -1.67 -9.11 9.79
CA SER A 88 -3.11 -9.31 9.59
C SER A 88 -3.94 -8.09 10.03
N LYS A 89 -3.58 -7.48 11.17
CA LYS A 89 -4.20 -6.24 11.65
C LYS A 89 -3.94 -5.07 10.70
N ASP A 90 -2.74 -4.96 10.14
CA ASP A 90 -2.40 -3.89 9.20
C ASP A 90 -3.05 -4.09 7.83
N PHE A 91 -3.11 -5.32 7.30
CA PHE A 91 -3.93 -5.62 6.12
C PHE A 91 -5.41 -5.29 6.33
N THR A 92 -5.94 -5.51 7.54
CA THR A 92 -7.31 -5.12 7.87
C THR A 92 -7.51 -3.60 7.81
N LYS A 93 -6.54 -2.80 8.32
CA LYS A 93 -6.58 -1.33 8.19
C LYS A 93 -6.48 -0.89 6.73
N VAL A 94 -5.59 -1.50 5.94
CA VAL A 94 -5.43 -1.20 4.51
C VAL A 94 -6.73 -1.45 3.76
N ARG A 95 -7.39 -2.59 3.99
CA ARG A 95 -8.71 -2.90 3.40
C ARG A 95 -9.75 -1.84 3.75
N VAL A 96 -9.89 -1.48 5.02
CA VAL A 96 -10.84 -0.43 5.46
C VAL A 96 -10.51 0.94 4.84
N GLY A 97 -9.23 1.28 4.72
CA GLY A 97 -8.79 2.50 4.02
C GLY A 97 -9.13 2.51 2.53
N MET A 98 -9.02 1.36 1.85
CA MET A 98 -9.41 1.19 0.45
C MET A 98 -10.94 1.27 0.27
N GLU A 99 -11.71 0.65 1.16
CA GLU A 99 -13.19 0.74 1.18
C GLU A 99 -13.66 2.20 1.35
N ALA A 100 -13.06 2.94 2.28
CA ALA A 100 -13.35 4.37 2.47
C ALA A 100 -12.93 5.21 1.25
N MET A 101 -11.79 4.90 0.63
CA MET A 101 -11.33 5.60 -0.58
C MET A 101 -12.27 5.36 -1.77
N ALA A 102 -12.78 4.14 -1.94
CA ALA A 102 -13.79 3.82 -2.96
C ALA A 102 -15.07 4.63 -2.75
N GLY A 103 -15.63 4.65 -1.54
CA GLY A 103 -16.83 5.45 -1.22
C GLY A 103 -16.65 6.96 -1.44
N ASN A 104 -15.44 7.47 -1.18
CA ASN A 104 -15.10 8.88 -1.46
C ASN A 104 -15.04 9.17 -2.97
N MET A 105 -14.50 8.25 -3.78
CA MET A 105 -14.46 8.38 -5.24
C MET A 105 -15.87 8.32 -5.86
N ASP A 106 -16.72 7.41 -5.39
CA ASP A 106 -18.12 7.33 -5.82
C ASP A 106 -18.90 8.61 -5.48
N SER A 107 -18.70 9.16 -4.28
CA SER A 107 -19.30 10.42 -3.85
C SER A 107 -18.84 11.58 -4.74
N MET A 108 -17.54 11.70 -5.00
CA MET A 108 -16.97 12.72 -5.89
C MET A 108 -17.48 12.60 -7.33
N SER A 109 -17.69 11.38 -7.84
CA SER A 109 -18.27 11.13 -9.17
C SER A 109 -19.72 11.63 -9.25
N ASN A 110 -20.52 11.39 -8.21
CA ASN A 110 -21.89 11.90 -8.10
C ASN A 110 -21.92 13.44 -8.03
N ASP A 111 -21.07 14.07 -7.22
CA ASP A 111 -20.96 15.53 -7.12
C ASP A 111 -20.58 16.16 -8.47
N MET A 112 -19.61 15.57 -9.18
CA MET A 112 -19.22 16.01 -10.52
C MET A 112 -20.35 15.88 -11.55
N HIS A 113 -21.17 14.83 -11.45
CA HIS A 113 -22.36 14.69 -12.30
C HIS A 113 -23.40 15.78 -12.00
N GLN A 114 -23.69 16.07 -10.73
CA GLN A 114 -24.62 17.15 -10.35
C GLN A 114 -24.10 18.54 -10.76
N LEU A 115 -22.80 18.79 -10.65
CA LEU A 115 -22.18 20.02 -11.15
C LEU A 115 -22.36 20.16 -12.67
N ASN A 116 -22.21 19.08 -13.44
CA ASN A 116 -22.44 19.10 -14.89
C ASN A 116 -23.90 19.45 -15.24
N LEU A 117 -24.87 18.83 -14.56
CA LEU A 117 -26.30 19.14 -14.73
C LEU A 117 -26.61 20.61 -14.39
N ASN A 118 -26.05 21.13 -13.30
CA ASN A 118 -26.21 22.53 -12.90
C ASN A 118 -25.63 23.50 -13.94
N ILE A 119 -24.44 23.22 -14.48
CA ILE A 119 -23.82 24.01 -15.56
C ILE A 119 -24.70 24.00 -16.82
N GLY A 120 -25.25 22.84 -17.21
CA GLY A 120 -26.20 22.73 -18.32
C GLY A 120 -27.46 23.56 -18.11
N GLY A 121 -28.05 23.50 -16.91
CA GLY A 121 -29.21 24.32 -16.52
C GLY A 121 -28.92 25.82 -16.52
N MET A 122 -27.73 26.24 -16.07
CA MET A 122 -27.28 27.64 -16.16
C MET A 122 -27.11 28.10 -17.60
N SER A 123 -26.50 27.28 -18.46
CA SER A 123 -26.31 27.57 -19.89
C SER A 123 -27.66 27.80 -20.60
N SER A 124 -28.64 26.94 -20.34
CA SER A 124 -30.01 27.10 -20.86
C SER A 124 -30.67 28.40 -20.39
N LYS A 125 -30.56 28.76 -19.10
CA LYS A 125 -31.07 30.03 -18.57
C LYS A 125 -30.41 31.25 -19.22
N ILE A 126 -29.10 31.20 -19.45
CA ILE A 126 -28.35 32.28 -20.13
C ILE A 126 -28.83 32.47 -21.57
N ASN A 127 -29.06 31.38 -22.30
CA ASN A 127 -29.61 31.44 -23.67
C ASN A 127 -31.03 32.05 -23.68
N GLY A 128 -31.90 31.63 -22.75
CA GLY A 128 -33.23 32.23 -22.58
C GLY A 128 -33.19 33.72 -22.29
N MET A 129 -32.29 34.17 -21.40
CA MET A 129 -32.08 35.61 -21.14
C MET A 129 -31.59 36.36 -22.37
N SER A 130 -30.65 35.78 -23.14
CA SER A 130 -30.14 36.38 -24.38
C SER A 130 -31.25 36.56 -25.43
N THR A 131 -32.13 35.56 -25.58
CA THR A 131 -33.31 35.63 -26.46
C THR A 131 -34.28 36.73 -26.04
N ASN A 132 -34.56 36.84 -24.73
CA ASN A 132 -35.43 37.89 -24.19
C ASN A 132 -34.84 39.29 -24.42
N ILE A 133 -33.53 39.47 -24.23
CA ILE A 133 -32.82 40.74 -24.49
C ILE A 133 -32.93 41.12 -25.98
N GLY A 134 -32.75 40.17 -26.91
CA GLY A 134 -32.92 40.40 -28.34
C GLY A 134 -34.35 40.84 -28.72
N SER A 135 -35.35 40.22 -28.09
CA SER A 135 -36.76 40.58 -28.26
C SER A 135 -37.06 42.00 -27.72
N MET A 136 -36.54 42.33 -26.53
CA MET A 136 -36.65 43.68 -25.95
C MET A 136 -35.97 44.74 -26.82
N SER A 137 -34.77 44.46 -27.33
CA SER A 137 -34.06 45.38 -28.24
C SER A 137 -34.87 45.64 -29.51
N SER A 138 -35.48 44.60 -30.08
CA SER A 138 -36.33 44.72 -31.28
C SER A 138 -37.58 45.57 -31.01
N ALA A 139 -38.22 45.38 -29.85
CA ALA A 139 -39.37 46.19 -29.42
C ALA A 139 -38.98 47.67 -29.22
N ILE A 140 -37.80 47.95 -28.65
CA ILE A 140 -37.28 49.33 -28.49
C ILE A 140 -37.03 49.98 -29.85
N THR A 141 -36.47 49.26 -30.82
CA THR A 141 -36.31 49.77 -32.19
C THR A 141 -37.67 50.08 -32.84
N GLY A 142 -38.68 49.21 -32.64
CA GLY A 142 -40.05 49.45 -33.09
C GLY A 142 -40.64 50.74 -32.52
N MET A 143 -40.64 50.88 -31.18
CA MET A 143 -41.11 52.10 -30.51
C MET A 143 -40.38 53.37 -30.99
N SER A 144 -39.07 53.27 -31.26
CA SER A 144 -38.29 54.40 -31.80
C SER A 144 -38.72 54.79 -33.22
N SER A 145 -39.13 53.83 -34.05
CA SER A 145 -39.72 54.10 -35.37
C SER A 145 -41.08 54.78 -35.22
N ASP A 146 -41.95 54.26 -34.35
CA ASP A 146 -43.30 54.80 -34.14
C ASP A 146 -43.24 56.25 -33.63
N ILE A 147 -42.35 56.56 -32.69
CA ILE A 147 -42.08 57.92 -32.21
C ILE A 147 -41.61 58.84 -33.35
N SER A 148 -40.77 58.34 -34.27
CA SER A 148 -40.32 59.11 -35.43
C SER A 148 -41.47 59.45 -36.38
N GLN A 149 -42.35 58.47 -36.67
CA GLN A 149 -43.54 58.67 -37.50
C GLN A 149 -44.56 59.62 -36.85
N MET A 150 -44.78 59.51 -35.54
CA MET A 150 -45.59 60.46 -34.78
C MET A 150 -45.03 61.89 -34.85
N ASN A 151 -43.71 62.06 -34.73
CA ASN A 151 -43.07 63.37 -34.84
C ASN A 151 -43.26 63.98 -36.24
N GLY A 152 -43.06 63.19 -37.30
CA GLY A 152 -43.36 63.61 -38.68
C GLY A 152 -44.81 64.04 -38.87
N SER A 153 -45.76 63.27 -38.32
CA SER A 153 -47.20 63.56 -38.37
C SER A 153 -47.55 64.87 -37.65
N MET A 154 -46.95 65.12 -36.48
CA MET A 154 -47.09 66.38 -35.74
C MET A 154 -46.50 67.57 -36.52
N ALA A 155 -45.36 67.40 -37.18
CA ALA A 155 -44.78 68.45 -38.02
C ALA A 155 -45.68 68.83 -39.20
N THR A 156 -46.28 67.83 -39.89
CA THR A 156 -47.29 68.06 -40.93
C THR A 156 -48.54 68.76 -40.38
N MET A 157 -49.04 68.34 -39.22
CA MET A 157 -50.19 68.99 -38.57
C MET A 157 -49.90 70.46 -38.24
N ASN A 158 -48.72 70.75 -37.68
CA ASN A 158 -48.29 72.12 -37.37
C ASN A 158 -48.17 72.99 -38.63
N HIS A 159 -47.64 72.44 -39.73
CA HIS A 159 -47.60 73.15 -41.02
C HIS A 159 -49.01 73.47 -41.54
N ASN A 160 -49.93 72.50 -41.51
CA ASN A 160 -51.32 72.68 -41.93
C ASN A 160 -52.03 73.75 -41.07
N MET A 161 -51.81 73.74 -39.74
CA MET A 161 -52.34 74.78 -38.85
C MET A 161 -51.77 76.17 -39.16
N GLY A 162 -50.48 76.28 -39.49
CA GLY A 162 -49.85 77.52 -39.93
C GLY A 162 -50.48 78.07 -41.21
N SER A 163 -50.71 77.22 -42.21
CA SER A 163 -51.38 77.59 -43.47
C SER A 163 -52.83 78.03 -43.22
N MET A 164 -53.61 77.29 -42.43
CA MET A 164 -54.98 77.70 -42.07
C MET A 164 -55.01 79.05 -41.33
N ALA A 165 -54.08 79.30 -40.41
CA ALA A 165 -53.99 80.58 -39.69
C ALA A 165 -53.66 81.75 -40.63
N TYR A 166 -52.82 81.52 -41.65
CA TYR A 166 -52.52 82.49 -42.70
C TYR A 166 -53.73 82.79 -43.58
N ASP A 167 -54.48 81.77 -44.00
CA ASP A 167 -55.69 81.94 -44.82
C ASP A 167 -56.79 82.68 -44.04
N ILE A 168 -57.02 82.33 -42.76
CA ILE A 168 -57.95 83.05 -41.87
C ILE A 168 -57.55 84.54 -41.73
N ASN A 169 -56.24 84.85 -41.69
CA ASN A 169 -55.76 86.24 -41.65
C ASN A 169 -56.16 87.03 -42.90
N LYS A 170 -56.05 86.41 -44.09
CA LYS A 170 -56.49 87.03 -45.36
C LYS A 170 -57.99 87.32 -45.39
N PHE A 171 -58.82 86.38 -44.92
CA PHE A 171 -60.27 86.57 -44.85
C PHE A 171 -60.69 87.64 -43.83
N THR A 172 -59.96 87.75 -42.71
CA THR A 172 -60.28 88.71 -41.63
C THR A 172 -59.71 90.11 -41.85
N LYS A 173 -58.79 90.30 -42.83
CA LYS A 173 -58.22 91.61 -43.21
C LYS A 173 -58.19 91.80 -44.74
N PRO A 174 -59.35 91.80 -45.42
CA PRO A 174 -59.43 91.81 -46.89
C PRO A 174 -58.89 93.10 -47.53
N GLU A 175 -58.86 94.21 -46.78
CA GLU A 175 -58.39 95.53 -47.24
C GLU A 175 -56.97 95.47 -47.84
N LYS A 176 -56.07 94.66 -47.27
CA LYS A 176 -54.70 94.47 -47.79
C LYS A 176 -54.60 93.68 -49.10
N LEU A 177 -55.66 92.99 -49.51
CA LEU A 177 -55.75 92.35 -50.83
C LEU A 177 -56.55 93.20 -51.84
N MET A 178 -57.52 93.99 -51.37
CA MET A 178 -58.39 94.78 -52.25
C MET A 178 -57.80 96.15 -52.63
N MET A 179 -56.84 96.68 -51.86
CA MET A 179 -56.17 97.96 -52.15
C MET A 179 -54.65 97.79 -52.35
N PRO A 180 -54.16 97.06 -53.37
CA PRO A 180 -52.72 96.82 -53.57
C PRO A 180 -51.91 98.05 -54.05
N PHE A 181 -52.56 99.18 -54.37
CA PHE A 181 -51.92 100.34 -55.04
C PHE A 181 -52.28 101.71 -54.43
N MET A 182 -52.70 101.78 -53.17
CA MET A 182 -52.86 103.07 -52.47
C MET A 182 -51.73 103.22 -51.45
N ASN A 183 -50.86 104.21 -51.71
CA ASN A 183 -49.71 104.60 -50.88
C ASN A 183 -50.15 105.24 -49.56
#